data_AF-A0A1F9CKU4-F1
#
_entry.id   AF-A0A1F9CKU4-F1
#
_cell.length_a   1.000
_cell.length_b   1.000
_cell.length_c   1.000
_cell.angle_alpha   90.00
_cell.angle_beta   90.00
_cell.angle_gamma   90.00
#
_symmetry.space_group_name_H-M   'P 1'
#
loop_
_entity.id
_entity.type
_entity.pdbx_description
1 polymer ?
#
loop_
_entity_poly.entity_id
_entity_poly.type
_entity_poly.pdbx_seq_one_letter_code
_entity_poly.pdbx_strand_id
1 'polypeptide(L)'
;MRQQTARINVTLPKELIESVNQIAGPRSRSRLIAESLREHIRQIKKGELEKQLEEGYRASAKESIALAREFEAADLEGWDEY
;
A
#
# COMPACT_ATOMS: atom_id res chain seq x y z
N MET A 1 -18.74 4.32 14.15
CA MET A 1 -17.62 4.54 15.09
C MET A 1 -17.24 6.02 15.08
N ARG A 2 -17.22 6.72 16.23
CA ARG A 2 -16.70 8.10 16.29
C ARG A 2 -15.20 8.06 15.96
N GLN A 3 -14.76 8.76 14.92
CA GLN A 3 -13.33 8.95 14.68
C GLN A 3 -12.74 9.74 15.84
N GLN A 4 -11.83 9.12 16.61
CA GLN A 4 -11.06 9.84 17.63
C GLN A 4 -10.02 10.71 16.91
N THR A 5 -10.16 12.03 17.05
CA THR A 5 -9.20 13.00 16.49
C THR A 5 -8.19 13.37 17.56
N ALA A 6 -6.90 13.23 17.26
CA ALA A 6 -5.83 13.79 18.09
C ALA A 6 -5.41 15.16 17.54
N ARG A 7 -5.22 16.15 18.43
CA ARG A 7 -4.69 17.46 18.06
C ARG A 7 -3.16 17.43 18.16
N ILE A 8 -2.49 17.76 17.07
CA ILE A 8 -1.03 17.87 16.99
C ILE A 8 -0.65 19.30 16.58
N ASN A 9 0.46 19.80 17.11
CA ASN A 9 1.07 21.06 16.66
C ASN A 9 2.28 20.71 15.79
N VAL A 10 2.29 21.20 14.55
CA VAL A 10 3.35 20.95 13.57
C VAL A 10 3.75 22.27 12.93
N THR A 11 5.04 22.41 12.63
CA THR A 11 5.56 23.55 11.87
C THR A 11 5.60 23.16 10.40
N LEU A 12 5.00 23.99 9.54
CA LEU A 12 4.98 23.81 8.10
C LEU A 12 5.52 25.07 7.41
N PRO A 13 6.20 24.94 6.26
CA PRO A 13 6.60 26.08 5.45
C PRO A 13 5.41 26.99 5.12
N LYS A 14 5.64 28.30 5.14
CA LYS A 14 4.57 29.29 4.90
C LYS A 14 3.92 29.09 3.54
N GLU A 15 4.72 28.86 2.52
CA GLU A 15 4.29 28.59 1.14
C GLU A 15 3.32 27.39 1.08
N LEU A 16 3.60 26.33 1.83
CA LEU A 16 2.75 25.14 1.86
C LEU A 16 1.39 25.42 2.52
N ILE A 17 1.39 26.23 3.60
CA ILE A 17 0.13 26.68 4.21
C ILE A 17 -0.69 27.54 3.25
N GLU A 18 -0.03 28.40 2.46
CA GLU A 18 -0.69 29.19 1.42
C GLU A 18 -1.31 28.29 0.35
N SER A 19 -0.59 27.30 -0.16
CA SER A 19 -1.14 26.31 -1.11
C SER A 19 -2.31 25.52 -0.51
N VAL A 20 -2.19 25.07 0.74
CA VAL A 20 -3.27 24.39 1.46
C VAL A 20 -4.49 25.30 1.58
N ASN A 21 -4.32 26.58 1.88
CA ASN A 21 -5.42 27.54 2.00
C ASN A 21 -6.10 27.84 0.64
N GLN A 22 -5.36 27.81 -0.47
CA GLN A 22 -5.90 27.99 -1.82
C GLN A 22 -6.77 26.80 -2.23
N ILE A 23 -6.35 25.58 -1.90
CA ILE A 23 -7.07 24.34 -2.26
C ILE A 23 -8.22 24.07 -1.28
N ALA A 24 -7.97 24.30 0.01
CA ALA A 24 -8.89 24.00 1.09
C ALA A 24 -9.16 25.26 1.92
N GLY A 25 -10.43 25.69 1.95
CA GLY A 25 -10.86 26.77 2.83
C GLY A 25 -10.57 26.51 4.33
N PRO A 26 -10.77 27.51 5.20
CA PRO A 26 -10.30 27.48 6.59
C PRO A 26 -10.74 26.24 7.42
N ARG A 27 -11.92 25.69 7.10
CA ARG A 27 -12.53 24.54 7.79
C ARG A 27 -12.17 23.17 7.20
N SER A 28 -11.54 23.11 6.03
CA SER A 28 -11.17 21.85 5.36
C SER A 28 -9.67 21.54 5.40
N ARG A 29 -8.83 22.41 5.96
CA ARG A 29 -7.37 22.21 6.09
C ARG A 29 -7.00 20.91 6.79
N SER A 30 -7.58 20.66 7.96
CA SER A 30 -7.30 19.42 8.71
C SER A 30 -7.74 18.17 7.95
N ARG A 31 -8.82 18.27 7.15
CA ARG A 31 -9.29 17.16 6.31
C ARG A 31 -8.30 16.87 5.19
N LEU A 32 -7.89 17.91 4.46
CA LEU A 32 -6.90 17.79 3.38
C LEU A 32 -5.59 17.19 3.91
N ILE A 33 -5.06 17.72 5.01
CA ILE A 33 -3.83 17.21 5.63
C ILE A 33 -4.00 15.74 6.04
N ALA A 34 -5.11 15.38 6.68
CA ALA A 34 -5.36 14.00 7.10
C ALA A 34 -5.50 13.04 5.90
N GLU A 35 -6.12 13.47 4.81
CA GLU A 35 -6.24 12.67 3.58
C GLU A 35 -4.89 12.50 2.90
N SER A 36 -4.10 13.58 2.74
CA SER A 36 -2.75 13.52 2.19
C SER A 36 -1.83 12.63 3.00
N LEU A 37 -1.85 12.74 4.34
CA LEU A 37 -1.06 11.87 5.21
C LEU A 37 -1.49 10.40 5.10
N ARG A 38 -2.81 10.13 5.02
CA ARG A 38 -3.32 8.77 4.87
C ARG A 38 -2.85 8.15 3.55
N GLU A 39 -2.90 8.92 2.47
CA GLU A 39 -2.43 8.49 1.15
C GLU A 39 -0.93 8.20 1.17
N HIS A 40 -0.14 9.14 1.71
CA HIS A 40 1.31 8.99 1.77
C HIS A 40 1.72 7.76 2.61
N ILE A 41 1.11 7.56 3.77
CA ILE A 41 1.36 6.37 4.60
C ILE A 41 0.97 5.08 3.87
N ARG A 42 -0.15 5.09 3.12
CA ARG A 42 -0.56 3.93 2.33
C ARG A 42 0.48 3.59 1.27
N GLN A 43 1.02 4.58 0.58
CA GLN A 43 2.04 4.40 -0.46
C GLN A 43 3.34 3.84 0.13
N ILE A 44 3.80 4.36 1.27
CA ILE A 44 4.98 3.83 1.98
C ILE A 44 4.78 2.36 2.31
N LYS A 45 3.66 2.03 2.98
CA LYS A 45 3.35 0.64 3.38
C LYS A 45 3.24 -0.30 2.19
N LYS A 46 2.66 0.17 1.08
CA LYS A 46 2.56 -0.61 -0.15
C LYS A 46 3.95 -0.94 -0.70
N GLY A 47 4.84 0.05 -0.78
CA GLY A 47 6.21 -0.17 -1.25
C GLY A 47 7.02 -1.10 -0.35
N GLU A 48 6.84 -1.01 0.97
CA GLU A 48 7.46 -1.94 1.92
C GLU A 48 6.94 -3.37 1.72
N LEU A 49 5.63 -3.55 1.56
CA LEU A 49 5.01 -4.84 1.30
C LEU A 49 5.49 -5.45 -0.02
N GLU A 50 5.55 -4.65 -1.10
CA GLU A 50 6.04 -5.11 -2.41
C GLU A 50 7.48 -5.62 -2.32
N LYS A 51 8.36 -4.93 -1.58
CA LYS A 51 9.74 -5.39 -1.34
C LYS A 51 9.78 -6.71 -0.57
N GLN A 52 8.99 -6.84 0.49
CA GLN A 52 8.92 -8.07 1.27
C GLN A 52 8.39 -9.25 0.44
N LEU A 53 7.40 -9.01 -0.42
CA LEU A 53 6.90 -10.02 -1.36
C LEU A 53 7.97 -10.43 -2.36
N GLU A 54 8.67 -9.46 -2.96
CA GLU A 54 9.75 -9.75 -3.91
C GLU A 54 10.85 -10.60 -3.25
N GLU A 55 11.30 -10.22 -2.06
CA GLU A 55 12.29 -10.98 -1.30
C GLU A 55 11.79 -12.39 -0.98
N GLY A 56 10.55 -12.52 -0.52
CA GLY A 56 9.91 -13.80 -0.24
C GLY A 56 9.87 -14.73 -1.46
N TYR A 57 9.39 -14.22 -2.60
CA TYR A 57 9.34 -14.98 -3.85
C TYR A 57 10.73 -15.37 -4.36
N ARG A 58 11.72 -14.48 -4.26
CA ARG A 58 13.10 -14.80 -4.65
C ARG A 58 13.70 -15.87 -3.74
N ALA A 59 13.42 -15.81 -2.44
CA ALA A 59 13.92 -16.78 -1.47
C ALA A 59 13.30 -18.17 -1.66
N SER A 60 12.00 -18.25 -1.96
CA SER A 60 11.30 -19.52 -2.18
C SER A 60 11.34 -20.03 -3.62
N ALA A 61 11.86 -19.27 -4.57
CA ALA A 61 11.80 -19.58 -6.01
C ALA A 61 12.21 -21.02 -6.36
N LYS A 62 13.31 -21.51 -5.78
CA LYS A 62 13.81 -22.86 -6.06
C LYS A 62 12.84 -23.94 -5.59
N GLU A 63 12.30 -23.79 -4.38
CA GLU A 63 11.32 -24.71 -3.80
C GLU A 63 10.02 -24.65 -4.57
N SER A 64 9.52 -23.45 -4.88
CA SER A 64 8.29 -23.26 -5.65
C SER A 64 8.37 -23.88 -7.04
N ILE A 65 9.52 -23.77 -7.73
CA ILE A 65 9.74 -24.42 -9.04
C ILE A 65 9.80 -25.93 -8.90
N ALA A 66 10.47 -26.45 -7.86
CA ALA A 66 10.55 -27.89 -7.64
C ALA A 66 9.16 -28.49 -7.37
N LEU A 67 8.37 -27.83 -6.52
CA LEU A 67 7.00 -28.23 -6.22
C LEU A 67 6.11 -28.17 -7.47
N ALA A 68 6.17 -27.08 -8.24
CA ALA A 68 5.38 -26.97 -9.47
C ALA A 68 5.63 -28.13 -10.44
N ARG A 69 6.90 -28.53 -10.61
CA ARG A 69 7.26 -29.69 -11.47
C ARG A 69 6.74 -31.02 -10.94
N GLU A 70 6.71 -31.20 -9.62
CA GLU A 70 6.20 -32.43 -9.01
C GLU A 70 4.69 -32.63 -9.30
N PHE A 71 3.95 -31.54 -9.43
CA PHE A 71 2.49 -31.56 -9.62
C PHE A 71 2.05 -31.37 -11.08
N GLU A 72 2.98 -31.18 -12.04
CA GLU A 72 2.65 -30.99 -13.47
C GLU A 72 1.73 -32.10 -14.03
N ALA A 73 1.94 -33.36 -13.63
CA ALA A 73 1.13 -34.47 -14.08
C ALA A 73 -0.31 -34.43 -13.56
N ALA A 74 -0.51 -33.95 -12.33
CA ALA A 74 -1.84 -33.79 -11.73
C ALA A 74 -2.58 -32.57 -12.32
N ASP A 75 -1.85 -31.52 -12.70
CA ASP A 75 -2.44 -30.33 -13.34
C ASP A 75 -3.07 -30.63 -14.70
N LEU A 76 -2.57 -31.64 -15.42
CA LEU A 76 -3.06 -32.06 -16.74
C LEU A 76 -4.08 -33.21 -16.68
N GLU A 77 -4.37 -33.75 -15.50
CA GLU A 77 -5.31 -34.86 -15.34
C GLU A 77 -6.74 -34.42 -15.70
N GLY A 78 -7.42 -35.15 -16.59
CA GLY A 78 -8.80 -34.86 -17.01
C GLY A 78 -8.97 -33.76 -18.06
N TRP A 79 -7.88 -33.18 -18.58
CA TRP A 79 -7.93 -32.18 -19.65
C TRP A 79 -8.25 -32.77 -21.03
N ASP A 80 -8.06 -34.08 -21.20
CA ASP A 80 -8.32 -34.80 -22.45
C ASP A 80 -9.81 -35.23 -22.60
N GLU A 81 -10.66 -34.96 -21.61
CA GLU A 81 -12.07 -35.42 -21.57
C GLU A 81 -13.09 -34.39 -22.11
N TYR A 82 -12.65 -33.30 -22.76
CA TYR A 82 -13.50 -32.22 -23.29
C TYR A 82 -13.30 -32.00 -24.80
#